data_AF-A0A3P9MMH8-F1
#
_entry.id   AF-A0A3P9MMH8-F1
#
_cell.length_a   1.000
_cell.length_b   1.000
_cell.length_c   1.000
_cell.angle_alpha   90.00
_cell.angle_beta   90.00
_cell.angle_gamma   90.00
#
_symmetry.space_group_name_H-M   'P 1'
#
loop_
_entity.id
_entity.type
_entity.pdbx_description
1 polymer ?
#
loop_
_entity_poly.entity_id
_entity_poly.type
_entity_poly.pdbx_seq_one_letter_code
_entity_poly.pdbx_strand_id
1 'polypeptide(L)' 'KLSSEAALLMAEMLKIFVQEAAIRSQKQAESEDCDKVDIEHFEKILPQLLLDF' A
#
# COMPACT_ATOMS: atom_id res chain seq x y z
N LYS A 1 -9.64 -25.01 7.94
CA LYS A 1 -10.21 -23.75 8.50
C LYS A 1 -9.05 -22.91 9.00
N LEU A 2 -9.02 -21.61 8.70
CA LEU A 2 -8.06 -20.68 9.27
C LEU A 2 -8.36 -20.52 10.77
N SER A 3 -7.33 -20.47 11.63
CA SER A 3 -7.54 -20.17 13.05
C SER A 3 -7.96 -18.71 13.23
N SER A 4 -8.69 -18.41 14.31
CA SER A 4 -9.07 -17.03 14.62
C SER A 4 -7.86 -16.11 14.79
N GLU A 5 -6.77 -16.62 15.36
CA GLU A 5 -5.50 -15.89 15.52
C GLU A 5 -4.86 -15.57 14.16
N ALA A 6 -4.81 -16.56 13.25
CA ALA A 6 -4.29 -16.33 11.91
C ALA A 6 -5.17 -15.33 11.13
N ALA A 7 -6.50 -15.36 11.33
CA ALA A 7 -7.39 -14.37 10.73
C ALA A 7 -7.12 -12.94 11.23
N LEU A 8 -6.88 -12.76 12.54
CA LEU A 8 -6.52 -11.47 13.13
C LEU A 8 -5.18 -10.95 12.62
N LEU A 9 -4.18 -11.85 12.51
CA LEU A 9 -2.87 -11.48 11.97
C LEU A 9 -2.97 -11.03 10.52
N MET A 10 -3.74 -11.74 9.69
CA MET A 10 -3.96 -11.36 8.29
C MET A 10 -4.70 -10.03 8.17
N ALA A 11 -5.64 -9.73 9.08
CA ALA A 11 -6.33 -8.45 9.09
C ALA A 11 -5.36 -7.27 9.35
N GLU A 12 -4.43 -7.42 10.29
CA GLU A 12 -3.42 -6.38 10.54
C GLU A 12 -2.41 -6.27 9.39
N MET A 13 -2.00 -7.40 8.81
CA MET A 13 -1.11 -7.41 7.63
C MET A 13 -1.76 -6.70 6.43
N LEU A 14 -3.05 -6.94 6.16
CA LEU A 14 -3.79 -6.24 5.10
C LEU A 14 -3.92 -4.74 5.38
N LYS A 15 -4.13 -4.36 6.64
CA LYS A 15 -4.16 -2.95 7.05
C LYS A 15 -2.82 -2.26 6.77
N ILE A 16 -1.70 -2.89 7.15
CA ILE A 16 -0.36 -2.38 6.88
C ILE A 16 -0.11 -2.27 5.37
N PHE A 17 -0.49 -3.29 4.59
CA PHE A 17 -0.36 -3.28 3.13
C PHE A 17 -1.08 -2.09 2.48
N VAL A 18 -2.33 -1.82 2.88
CA VAL A 18 -3.10 -0.67 2.36
C VAL A 18 -2.50 0.66 2.81
N GLN A 19 -2.02 0.76 4.06
CA GLN A 19 -1.36 1.97 4.55
C GLN A 19 -0.06 2.27 3.79
N GLU A 20 0.77 1.25 3.54
CA GLU A 20 1.99 1.37 2.74
C GLU A 20 1.69 1.83 1.31
N ALA A 21 0.69 1.21 0.66
CA ALA A 21 0.23 1.61 -0.66
C ALA A 21 -0.18 3.10 -0.71
N ALA A 22 -0.97 3.55 0.26
CA ALA A 22 -1.46 4.93 0.33
C ALA A 22 -0.31 5.93 0.55
N ILE A 23 0.57 5.67 1.53
CA ILE A 23 1.68 6.56 1.87
C ILE A 23 2.68 6.65 0.71
N ARG A 24 2.99 5.53 0.05
CA ARG A 24 3.92 5.53 -1.10
C ARG A 24 3.32 6.27 -2.30
N SER A 25 2.03 6.10 -2.56
CA SER A 25 1.35 6.81 -3.64
C SER A 25 1.29 8.32 -3.38
N GLN A 26 1.08 8.73 -2.12
CA GLN A 26 1.18 10.13 -1.70
C GLN A 26 2.59 10.68 -1.95
N LYS A 27 3.63 9.98 -1.48
CA LYS A 27 5.02 10.41 -1.69
C LYS A 27 5.38 10.52 -3.17
N GLN A 28 4.86 9.61 -4.00
CA GLN A 28 5.06 9.66 -5.44
C GLN A 28 4.39 10.90 -6.07
N ALA A 29 3.16 11.22 -5.67
CA ALA A 29 2.48 12.44 -6.10
C ALA A 29 3.22 13.71 -5.63
N GLU A 30 3.68 13.75 -4.38
CA GLU A 30 4.49 14.86 -3.84
C GLU A 30 5.79 15.03 -4.63
N SER A 31 6.46 13.93 -5.01
CA SER A 31 7.69 13.99 -5.81
C SER A 31 7.49 14.47 -7.25
N GLU A 32 6.24 14.46 -7.73
CA GLU A 32 5.84 14.93 -9.06
C GLU A 32 5.12 16.29 -8.99
N ASP A 33 5.21 16.98 -7.86
CA ASP A 33 4.56 18.28 -7.59
C ASP A 33 3.04 18.27 -7.87
N CYS A 34 2.39 17.13 -7.59
CA CYS A 34 0.96 16.93 -7.79
C CYS A 34 0.17 17.13 -6.48
N ASP A 35 -0.92 17.90 -6.54
CA ASP A 35 -1.79 18.20 -5.38
C ASP A 35 -2.67 17.02 -4.94
N LYS A 36 -2.74 15.95 -5.73
CA LYS A 36 -3.57 14.78 -5.47
C LYS A 36 -2.93 13.49 -5.96
N VAL A 37 -3.26 12.39 -5.30
CA VAL A 37 -2.90 11.06 -5.74
C VAL A 37 -3.86 10.61 -6.84
N ASP A 38 -3.36 10.57 -8.07
CA ASP A 38 -3.98 9.86 -9.20
C ASP A 38 -3.42 8.43 -9.36
N ILE A 39 -4.12 7.60 -10.15
CA ILE A 39 -3.81 6.16 -10.34
C ILE A 39 -2.38 5.90 -10.83
N GLU A 40 -1.84 6.79 -11.67
CA GLU A 40 -0.49 6.66 -12.23
C GLU A 40 0.60 6.65 -11.14
N HIS A 41 0.40 7.39 -10.04
CA HIS A 41 1.33 7.39 -8.90
C HIS A 41 1.34 6.04 -8.18
N PHE A 42 0.17 5.41 -8.06
CA PHE A 42 0.06 4.07 -7.48
C PHE A 42 0.72 3.02 -8.39
N GLU A 43 0.48 3.09 -9.70
CA GLU A 43 1.11 2.17 -10.67
C GLU A 43 2.64 2.26 -10.65
N LYS A 44 3.21 3.45 -10.42
CA LYS A 44 4.66 3.66 -10.28
C LYS A 44 5.25 2.98 -9.04
N ILE A 45 4.53 2.96 -7.92
CA ILE A 45 5.03 2.34 -6.67
C ILE A 45 4.68 0.85 -6.56
N LEU A 46 3.77 0.36 -7.39
CA LEU A 46 3.23 -1.01 -7.34
C LEU A 46 4.31 -2.10 -7.44
N PRO A 47 5.34 -2.01 -8.33
CA PRO A 47 6.37 -3.03 -8.39
C PRO A 47 7.11 -3.22 -7.06
N GLN A 48 7.46 -2.14 -6.39
CA GLN A 48 8.16 -2.23 -5.09
C GLN A 48 7.21 -2.67 -3.98
N LEU A 49 5.96 -2.20 -3.98
CA LEU A 49 4.96 -2.65 -3.02
C LEU A 49 4.75 -4.17 -3.08
N LEU A 50 4.71 -4.77 -4.27
CA LEU A 50 4.58 -6.22 -4.43
C LEU A 50 5.88 -7.00 -4.16
N LEU A 51 7.04 -6.34 -4.11
CA LEU A 51 8.30 -6.98 -3.73
C LEU A 51 8.50 -7.02 -2.21
N ASP A 52 7.93 -6.05 -1.49
CA ASP A 52 8.05 -5.95 -0.04
C ASP A 52 7.12 -6.92 0.73
N PHE A 53 6.14 -7.51 0.03
CA PHE A 53 5.12 -8.40 0.58
C PHE A 53 5.07 -9.72 -0.20
#